data_AF-A0AAV3H0S9-F1
#
_entry.id   AF-A0AAV3H0S9-F1
#
_cell.length_a   1.000
_cell.length_b   1.000
_cell.length_c   1.000
_cell.angle_alpha   90.00
_cell.angle_beta   90.00
_cell.angle_gamma   90.00
#
_symmetry.space_group_name_H-M   'P 1'
#
loop_
_entity.id
_entity.type
_entity.pdbx_description
1 polymer ?
#
loop_
_entity_poly.entity_id
_entity_poly.type
_entity_poly.pdbx_seq_one_letter_code
_entity_poly.pdbx_strand_id
1 'polypeptide(L)' 'MFVAQGNQIFMNDVFLKRLTAPTITSGGNPPAFSLTPDGKLTAKNADISGNVNANSGTLNNVTINENCRVLGKLSA' A
#
# COMPACT_ATOMS: atom_id res chain seq x y z
N MET A 1 10.42 -1.84 23.93
CA MET A 1 9.95 -0.76 24.81
C MET A 1 9.09 0.18 23.97
N PHE A 2 7.91 0.54 24.44
CA PHE A 2 7.07 1.57 23.84
C PHE A 2 7.40 2.89 24.52
N VAL A 3 7.65 3.95 23.75
CA VAL A 3 7.90 5.29 24.29
C VAL A 3 6.83 6.21 23.76
N ALA A 4 6.00 6.77 24.65
CA ALA A 4 5.03 7.80 24.28
C ALA A 4 5.68 9.17 24.47
N GLN A 5 5.69 9.98 23.42
CA GLN A 5 6.17 11.37 23.47
C GLN A 5 5.26 12.24 22.60
N GLY A 6 4.60 13.23 23.22
CA GLY A 6 3.58 14.04 22.55
C GLY A 6 2.43 13.16 22.04
N ASN A 7 2.11 13.28 20.75
CA ASN A 7 1.03 12.53 20.08
C ASN A 7 1.54 11.28 19.33
N GLN A 8 2.76 10.81 19.63
CA GLN A 8 3.38 9.68 18.94
C GLN A 8 3.80 8.59 19.94
N ILE A 9 3.69 7.34 19.48
CA ILE A 9 4.24 6.17 20.17
C ILE A 9 5.36 5.62 19.29
N PHE A 10 6.58 5.62 19.82
CA PHE A 10 7.73 4.99 19.19
C PHE A 10 7.79 3.52 19.60
N MET A 11 7.92 2.64 18.61
CA MET A 11 7.95 1.19 18.79
C MET A 11 9.26 0.66 18.20
N ASN A 12 10.01 -0.09 18.99
CA ASN A 12 11.20 -0.79 18.50
C ASN A 12 10.80 -2.10 17.77
N ASP A 13 11.52 -2.41 16.70
CA ASP A 13 11.30 -3.54 15.79
C ASP A 13 11.39 -4.92 16.47
N VAL A 14 12.23 -5.08 17.50
CA VAL A 14 12.31 -6.31 18.31
C VAL A 14 10.96 -6.63 18.97
N PHE A 15 10.15 -5.62 19.25
CA PHE A 15 8.90 -5.77 20.00
C PHE A 15 7.66 -5.88 19.10
N LEU A 16 7.69 -5.37 17.87
CA LEU A 16 6.54 -5.40 16.97
C LEU A 16 6.78 -6.36 15.80
N LYS A 17 6.44 -7.64 16.01
CA LYS A 17 6.50 -8.63 14.93
C LYS A 17 5.30 -8.57 13.97
N ARG A 18 4.14 -8.07 14.45
CA ARG A 18 2.90 -7.93 13.68
C ARG A 18 2.12 -6.73 14.20
N LEU A 19 1.55 -5.94 13.28
CA LEU A 19 0.67 -4.83 13.60
C LEU A 19 -0.76 -5.21 13.19
N THR A 20 -1.67 -5.25 14.17
CA THR A 20 -3.11 -5.36 13.91
C THR A 20 -3.72 -3.98 14.13
N ALA A 21 -4.21 -3.37 13.06
CA ALA A 21 -4.85 -2.05 13.12
C ALA A 21 -6.06 -2.03 12.18
N PRO A 22 -7.18 -1.41 12.58
CA PRO A 22 -8.33 -1.24 11.70
C PRO A 22 -8.00 -0.28 10.53
N THR A 23 -7.23 0.77 10.82
CA THR A 23 -6.79 1.77 9.86
C THR A 23 -5.32 2.09 10.07
N ILE A 24 -4.55 2.22 8.99
CA ILE A 24 -3.17 2.73 9.02
C ILE A 24 -3.10 3.89 8.03
N THR A 25 -2.71 5.08 8.49
CA THR A 25 -2.61 6.27 7.64
C THR A 25 -1.24 6.91 7.84
N SER A 26 -0.55 7.22 6.74
CA SER A 26 0.71 7.95 6.81
C SER A 26 0.51 9.37 7.34
N GLY A 27 1.54 9.97 7.92
CA GLY A 27 1.54 11.41 8.20
C GLY A 27 1.36 12.27 6.94
N GLY A 28 1.09 13.57 7.13
CA GLY A 28 0.86 14.55 6.06
C GLY A 28 -0.61 14.68 5.65
N ASN A 29 -0.95 15.80 4.99
CA ASN A 29 -2.29 16.04 4.46
C ASN A 29 -2.18 16.59 3.03
N PRO A 30 -2.59 15.83 1.99
CA PRO A 30 -3.17 14.48 2.04
C PRO A 30 -2.14 13.38 2.38
N PRO A 31 -2.58 12.22 2.94
CA PRO A 31 -1.67 11.12 3.23
C PRO A 31 -1.02 10.55 1.96
N ALA A 32 0.23 10.10 2.10
CA ALA A 32 0.96 9.38 1.06
C ALA A 32 0.43 7.95 0.86
N PHE A 33 0.00 7.30 1.95
CA PHE A 33 -0.71 6.03 1.91
C PHE A 33 -1.75 5.87 3.03
N SER A 34 -2.77 5.05 2.79
CA SER A 34 -3.74 4.65 3.80
C SER A 34 -4.29 3.24 3.55
N LEU A 35 -4.50 2.49 4.63
CA LEU A 35 -5.21 1.21 4.68
C LEU A 35 -6.46 1.39 5.55
N THR A 36 -7.63 1.04 5.04
CA THR A 36 -8.92 1.14 5.74
C THR A 36 -9.50 -0.24 6.09
N PRO A 37 -10.47 -0.33 7.04
CA PRO A 37 -10.98 -1.61 7.53
C PRO A 37 -11.68 -2.47 6.46
N ASP A 38 -12.21 -1.84 5.40
CA ASP A 38 -12.79 -2.51 4.23
C ASP A 38 -11.73 -3.08 3.28
N GLY A 39 -10.44 -2.98 3.62
CA GLY A 39 -9.32 -3.56 2.88
C GLY A 39 -8.76 -2.68 1.77
N LYS A 40 -9.23 -1.43 1.63
CA LYS A 40 -8.72 -0.53 0.60
C LYS A 40 -7.34 0.02 0.98
N LEU A 41 -6.35 -0.28 0.14
CA LEU A 41 -5.03 0.33 0.16
C LEU A 41 -4.99 1.47 -0.88
N THR A 42 -4.62 2.68 -0.44
CA THR A 42 -4.29 3.81 -1.32
C THR A 42 -2.84 4.18 -1.10
N ALA A 43 -2.07 4.37 -2.17
CA ALA A 43 -0.68 4.82 -2.11
C ALA A 43 -0.34 5.65 -3.34
N LYS A 44 0.36 6.78 -3.17
CA LYS A 44 0.65 7.73 -4.27
C LYS A 44 1.94 7.45 -5.03
N ASN A 45 2.95 6.95 -4.33
CA ASN A 45 4.29 6.67 -4.86
C ASN A 45 4.71 5.25 -4.50
N ALA A 46 3.86 4.27 -4.82
CA ALA A 46 4.14 2.87 -4.53
C ALA A 46 5.11 2.29 -5.55
N ASP A 47 6.21 1.72 -5.09
CA ASP A 47 7.06 0.82 -5.85
C ASP A 47 6.78 -0.61 -5.37
N ILE A 48 6.29 -1.47 -6.27
CA ILE A 48 5.82 -2.81 -5.96
C ILE A 48 6.67 -3.81 -6.73
N SER A 49 7.53 -4.53 -6.01
CA SER A 49 8.26 -5.68 -6.52
C SER A 49 7.52 -6.99 -6.22
N GLY A 50 7.62 -7.97 -7.13
CA GLY A 50 7.02 -9.29 -6.96
C GLY A 50 5.71 -9.46 -7.73
N ASN A 51 4.83 -10.33 -7.24
CA ASN A 51 3.57 -10.65 -7.91
C ASN A 51 2.38 -9.89 -7.30
N VAL A 52 1.61 -9.22 -8.15
CA VAL A 52 0.31 -8.64 -7.79
C VAL A 52 -0.77 -9.49 -8.43
N ASN A 53 -1.60 -10.15 -7.61
CA ASN A 53 -2.73 -10.94 -8.09
C ASN A 53 -4.03 -10.15 -7.91
N ALA A 54 -4.77 -9.93 -8.99
CA ALA A 54 -6.06 -9.25 -9.00
C ALA A 54 -7.04 -10.00 -9.89
N ASN A 55 -8.23 -10.29 -9.37
CA ASN A 55 -9.31 -10.92 -10.14
C ASN A 55 -10.05 -9.92 -11.03
N SER A 56 -10.05 -8.65 -10.63
CA SER A 56 -10.67 -7.53 -11.33
C SER A 56 -10.03 -6.20 -10.91
N GLY A 57 -10.22 -5.17 -11.73
CA GLY A 57 -9.71 -3.83 -11.44
C GLY A 57 -9.76 -2.93 -12.67
N THR A 58 -9.47 -1.65 -12.45
CA THR A 58 -9.27 -0.69 -13.53
C THR A 58 -7.91 -0.05 -13.38
N LEU A 59 -7.25 0.16 -14.51
CA LEU A 59 -5.95 0.80 -14.61
C LEU A 59 -6.11 2.00 -15.52
N ASN A 60 -5.69 3.18 -15.05
CA ASN A 60 -5.79 4.43 -15.81
C ASN A 60 -4.41 5.09 -15.88
N ASN A 61 -4.10 5.68 -17.03
CA ASN A 61 -2.82 6.36 -17.29
C ASN A 61 -1.59 5.47 -17.02
N VAL A 62 -1.65 4.22 -17.47
CA VAL A 62 -0.56 3.25 -17.26
C VAL A 62 0.45 3.32 -18.40
N THR A 63 1.71 3.47 -18.04
CA THR A 63 2.85 3.21 -18.93
C THR A 63 3.30 1.77 -18.76
N ILE A 64 3.28 0.99 -19.84
CA ILE A 64 3.80 -0.38 -19.86
C ILE A 64 5.21 -0.31 -20.47
N ASN A 65 6.21 -0.65 -19.68
CA ASN A 65 7.61 -0.71 -20.12
C ASN A 65 7.92 -2.05 -20.83
N GLU A 66 9.20 -2.27 -21.13
CA GLU A 66 9.68 -3.45 -21.84
C GLU A 66 9.43 -4.79 -21.12
N ASN A 67 9.55 -5.88 -21.88
CA ASN A 67 9.41 -7.26 -21.40
C ASN A 67 8.02 -7.59 -20.79
N CYS A 68 6.99 -6.81 -21.09
CA CYS A 68 5.62 -7.09 -20.66
C CYS A 68 5.00 -8.25 -21.45
N ARG A 69 4.37 -9.19 -20.75
CA ARG A 69 3.63 -10.30 -21.34
C ARG A 69 2.16 -10.21 -20.94
N VAL A 70 1.29 -9.94 -21.92
CA VAL A 70 -0.16 -9.94 -21.74
C VAL A 70 -0.73 -11.25 -22.28
N LEU A 71 -1.33 -12.04 -21.39
CA LEU A 71 -2.01 -13.29 -21.75
C LEU A 71 -3.51 -13.08 -21.61
N GLY A 72 -4.17 -12.69 -22.70
CA GLY A 72 -5.61 -12.46 -22.68
C GLY A 72 -6.11 -11.60 -23.84
N LYS A 73 -7.37 -11.18 -23.75
CA LYS A 73 -8.02 -10.30 -24.73
C LYS A 73 -7.75 -8.84 -24.37
N LEU A 74 -7.14 -8.10 -25.29
CA LEU A 74 -7.12 -6.64 -25.28
C LEU A 74 -8.29 -6.15 -26.14
N SER A 75 -9.12 -5.27 -25.58
CA SER A 75 -10.17 -4.58 -26.33
C SER A 75 -9.86 -3.09 -26.29
N ALA A 76 -9.95 -2.42 -27.42
CA ALA A 76 -9.74 -0.99 -27.58
C ALA A 76 -11.00 -0.36 -28.19
#